data_AF-A0A919EIQ8-F1
#
_entry.id   AF-A0A919EIQ8-F1
#
_cell.length_a   1.000
_cell.length_b   1.000
_cell.length_c   1.000
_cell.angle_alpha   90.00
_cell.angle_beta   90.00
_cell.angle_gamma   90.00
#
_symmetry.space_group_name_H-M   'P 1'
#
loop_
_entity.id
_entity.type
_entity.pdbx_description
1 polymer ?
#
loop_
_entity_poly.entity_id
_entity_poly.type
_entity_poly.pdbx_seq_one_letter_code
_entity_poly.pdbx_strand_id
1 'polypeptide(L)'
;MELILAVVIALVVAVAVTSGLVISGRKKKQLPPAEPPSTTPTITAPPAEPHVGDEAETPREEPRRTVEEVGLPTAEEATGTPAAVEDPVVAEAPPAAAEPEAPAAPEIEVPEPTAGRLVRLRARLARSQNSLGKGLLTLLSREHLDEDTWEEIEETLLTADVGVAPTQELVDRLRERVKVLGTRTPEELRGLLREELIALLGDYDRTVHTESPEDVPGVVMVVGVNGTGKTTTTGKLARVLVADGKSVVLGAADTFRAAAADQLQTWGDRVGARTVRGPEGGDPASIAYDAVKEGIAEKADVVLIDTAGRLHTKTGLMDELGKVKRVVEKHGPLDEILLVLDATTGQNGLIQARVFAEVVDITGIVLTKLDGTAKGGIVVAVQRELGVPVKLVGLGEGPDDLAPFEPAAFVDALIGD
;
A
#
# COMPACT_ATOMS: atom_id res chain seq x y z
N MET A 1 40.87 -3.95 49.63
CA MET A 1 40.45 -3.01 48.56
C MET A 1 41.53 -2.88 47.49
N GLU A 2 42.80 -2.69 47.87
CA GLU A 2 43.95 -2.63 46.94
C GLU A 2 44.16 -3.90 46.10
N LEU A 3 43.96 -5.08 46.68
CA LEU A 3 44.17 -6.36 45.97
C LEU A 3 43.10 -6.62 44.90
N ILE A 4 41.87 -6.16 45.11
CA ILE A 4 40.77 -6.25 44.13
C ILE A 4 41.01 -5.27 42.99
N LEU A 5 41.48 -4.05 43.30
CA LEU A 5 41.80 -3.04 42.29
C LEU A 5 42.97 -3.50 41.39
N ALA A 6 43.99 -4.15 41.98
CA ALA A 6 45.11 -4.71 41.21
C ALA A 6 44.67 -5.84 40.26
N VAL A 7 43.75 -6.70 40.69
CA VAL A 7 43.20 -7.78 39.85
C VAL A 7 42.35 -7.21 38.70
N VAL A 8 41.53 -6.19 38.97
CA VAL A 8 40.71 -5.54 37.93
C VAL A 8 41.59 -4.83 36.89
N ILE A 9 42.63 -4.12 37.32
CA ILE A 9 43.58 -3.46 36.41
C ILE A 9 44.31 -4.51 35.56
N ALA A 10 44.77 -5.61 36.15
CA ALA A 10 45.42 -6.69 35.41
C ALA A 10 44.49 -7.31 34.35
N LEU A 11 43.19 -7.47 34.67
CA LEU A 11 42.20 -8.03 33.76
C LEU A 11 41.89 -7.08 32.59
N VAL A 12 41.78 -5.78 32.86
CA VAL A 12 41.58 -4.76 31.83
C VAL A 12 42.77 -4.68 30.88
N VAL A 13 44.00 -4.75 31.40
CA VAL A 13 45.22 -4.75 30.59
C VAL A 13 45.30 -6.03 29.73
N ALA A 14 44.93 -7.18 30.28
CA ALA A 14 44.90 -8.43 29.52
C ALA A 14 43.87 -8.39 28.36
N VAL A 15 42.68 -7.81 28.60
CA VAL A 15 41.64 -7.63 27.56
C VAL A 15 42.08 -6.63 26.49
N ALA A 16 42.77 -5.55 26.87
CA ALA A 16 43.29 -4.56 25.93
C ALA A 16 44.42 -5.14 25.04
N VAL A 17 45.33 -5.94 25.61
CA VAL A 17 46.42 -6.58 24.87
C VAL A 17 45.90 -7.65 23.91
N THR A 18 44.94 -8.46 24.35
CA THR A 18 44.28 -9.49 23.51
C THR A 18 43.48 -8.85 22.38
N SER A 19 42.75 -7.77 22.65
CA SER A 19 42.00 -7.01 21.63
C SER A 19 42.94 -6.33 20.62
N GLY A 20 44.06 -5.75 21.09
CA GLY A 20 45.08 -5.14 20.23
C GLY A 20 45.79 -6.15 19.30
N LEU A 21 46.03 -7.37 19.78
CA LEU A 21 46.64 -8.45 18.99
C LEU A 21 45.69 -8.99 17.91
N VAL A 22 44.38 -9.09 18.20
CA VAL A 22 43.37 -9.53 17.21
C VAL A 22 43.18 -8.51 16.09
N ILE A 23 43.28 -7.22 16.40
CA ILE A 23 43.12 -6.15 15.39
C ILE A 23 44.38 -6.03 14.50
N SER A 24 45.59 -6.26 15.04
CA SER A 24 46.82 -6.21 14.22
C SER A 24 47.04 -7.42 13.31
N GLY A 25 46.32 -8.53 13.55
CA GLY A 25 46.39 -9.77 12.76
C GLY A 25 45.66 -9.74 11.42
N ARG A 26 44.77 -8.77 11.16
CA ARG A 26 44.11 -8.60 9.86
C ARG A 26 45.00 -7.81 8.88
N LYS A 27 46.08 -8.46 8.44
CA LYS A 27 46.86 -8.02 7.27
C LYS A 27 45.97 -8.00 6.03
N LYS A 28 46.00 -6.86 5.32
CA LYS A 28 45.41 -6.62 4.00
C LYS A 28 45.73 -7.77 3.03
N LYS A 29 44.71 -8.56 2.68
CA LYS A 29 44.73 -9.41 1.49
C LYS A 29 44.42 -8.49 0.31
N GLN A 30 45.45 -8.14 -0.46
CA GLN A 30 45.28 -7.52 -1.77
C GLN A 30 44.47 -8.48 -2.65
N LEU A 31 43.32 -8.02 -3.14
CA LEU A 31 42.57 -8.67 -4.20
C LEU A 31 43.39 -8.59 -5.50
N PRO A 32 43.41 -9.64 -6.33
CA PRO A 32 44.05 -9.58 -7.64
C PRO A 32 43.38 -8.51 -8.52
N PRO A 33 44.11 -7.90 -9.48
CA PRO A 33 43.57 -6.87 -10.35
C PRO A 33 42.39 -7.42 -11.17
N ALA A 34 41.33 -6.63 -11.29
CA ALA A 34 40.20 -6.92 -12.16
C ALA A 34 40.67 -7.02 -13.62
N GLU A 35 40.21 -8.06 -14.32
CA GLU A 35 40.34 -8.16 -15.78
C GLU A 35 39.67 -6.94 -16.45
N PRO A 36 40.25 -6.43 -17.56
CA PRO A 36 39.64 -5.33 -18.30
C PRO A 36 38.28 -5.77 -18.88
N PRO A 37 37.31 -4.84 -18.99
CA PRO A 37 35.99 -5.19 -19.50
C PRO A 37 36.11 -5.75 -20.92
N SER A 38 35.52 -6.93 -21.12
CA SER A 38 35.35 -7.53 -22.43
C SER A 38 34.51 -6.62 -23.31
N THR A 39 35.13 -6.21 -24.42
CA THR A 39 34.57 -5.79 -25.70
C THR A 39 33.06 -5.56 -25.75
N THR A 40 32.70 -4.29 -25.88
CA THR A 40 31.49 -3.81 -26.56
C THR A 40 31.18 -4.66 -27.79
N PRO A 41 29.94 -5.14 -28.01
CA PRO A 41 29.56 -5.59 -29.33
C PRO A 41 29.54 -4.36 -30.25
N THR A 42 30.54 -4.25 -31.11
CA THR A 42 30.55 -3.35 -32.26
C THR A 42 29.38 -3.74 -33.16
N ILE A 43 28.28 -2.99 -33.10
CA ILE A 43 27.23 -3.00 -34.12
C ILE A 43 27.79 -2.25 -35.33
N THR A 44 28.49 -2.97 -36.21
CA THR A 44 28.73 -2.55 -37.59
C THR A 44 27.64 -3.15 -38.46
N ALA A 45 26.47 -2.50 -38.49
CA ALA A 45 25.48 -2.66 -39.54
C ALA A 45 24.84 -1.28 -39.81
N PRO A 46 24.74 -0.83 -41.07
CA PRO A 46 24.08 0.44 -41.40
C PRO A 46 22.59 0.39 -41.02
N PRO A 47 21.94 1.54 -40.74
CA PRO A 47 20.56 1.56 -40.28
C PRO A 47 19.64 1.04 -41.39
N ALA A 48 18.91 -0.04 -41.10
CA ALA A 48 17.83 -0.50 -41.95
C ALA A 48 16.65 0.48 -41.83
N GLU A 49 16.14 0.92 -42.98
CA GLU A 49 14.91 1.71 -43.07
C GLU A 49 13.72 0.93 -42.48
N PRO A 50 12.74 1.61 -41.86
CA PRO A 50 11.61 0.95 -41.20
C PRO A 50 10.74 0.25 -42.25
N HIS A 51 10.68 -1.08 -42.18
CA HIS A 51 9.73 -1.88 -42.95
C HIS A 51 8.43 -2.00 -42.15
N VAL A 52 7.32 -1.64 -42.78
CA VAL A 52 5.98 -1.76 -42.23
C VAL A 52 5.54 -3.23 -42.31
N GLY A 53 5.33 -3.84 -41.14
CA GLY A 53 4.44 -4.96 -40.82
C GLY A 53 4.29 -6.11 -41.82
N ASP A 54 4.86 -7.27 -41.50
CA ASP A 54 4.55 -8.55 -42.14
C ASP A 54 4.12 -9.63 -41.11
N GLU A 55 3.26 -9.22 -40.18
CA GLU A 55 2.41 -10.14 -39.40
C GLU A 55 0.96 -9.66 -39.48
N ALA A 56 0.40 -9.74 -40.69
CA ALA A 56 -1.04 -9.66 -40.90
C ALA A 56 -1.57 -11.08 -41.11
N GLU A 57 -2.16 -11.65 -40.07
CA GLU A 57 -3.00 -12.83 -40.17
C GLU A 57 -4.17 -12.53 -41.15
N THR A 58 -4.44 -13.43 -42.09
CA THR A 58 -5.47 -13.26 -43.12
C THR A 58 -6.86 -13.12 -42.49
N PRO A 59 -7.62 -12.05 -42.79
CA PRO A 59 -8.98 -11.89 -42.28
C PRO A 59 -9.90 -12.99 -42.83
N ARG A 60 -10.64 -13.66 -41.94
CA ARG A 60 -11.77 -14.53 -42.33
C ARG A 60 -12.91 -13.65 -42.85
N GLU A 61 -13.37 -13.93 -44.07
CA GLU A 61 -14.56 -13.30 -44.65
C GLU A 61 -15.83 -13.77 -43.91
N GLU A 62 -16.47 -12.84 -43.19
CA GLU A 62 -17.89 -12.95 -42.84
C GLU A 62 -18.72 -12.08 -43.80
N PRO A 63 -19.88 -12.54 -44.28
CA PRO A 63 -20.70 -11.79 -45.23
C PRO A 63 -21.30 -10.54 -44.57
N ARG A 64 -20.84 -9.36 -45.00
CA ARG A 64 -21.39 -8.06 -44.59
C ARG A 64 -22.55 -7.68 -45.51
N ARG A 65 -23.73 -7.40 -44.92
CA ARG A 65 -24.88 -6.83 -45.64
C ARG A 65 -24.67 -5.34 -45.88
N THR A 66 -24.94 -4.88 -47.10
CA THR A 66 -24.89 -3.48 -47.54
C THR A 66 -26.19 -2.73 -47.21
N VAL A 67 -26.09 -1.40 -47.07
CA VAL A 67 -27.14 -0.46 -46.65
C VAL A 67 -28.26 -0.25 -47.71
N GLU A 68 -28.29 -1.06 -48.77
CA GLU A 68 -29.28 -0.97 -49.86
C GLU A 68 -30.57 -1.81 -49.64
N GLU A 69 -30.75 -2.48 -48.50
CA GLU A 69 -31.97 -3.24 -48.18
C GLU A 69 -32.72 -2.72 -46.95
N VAL A 70 -33.04 -1.43 -46.91
CA VAL A 70 -34.11 -0.91 -46.03
C VAL A 70 -35.03 -0.01 -46.83
N GLY A 71 -36.17 -0.57 -47.24
CA GLY A 71 -37.21 0.14 -47.97
C GLY A 71 -37.85 1.23 -47.12
N LEU A 72 -37.77 2.48 -47.58
CA LEU A 72 -38.60 3.59 -47.11
C LEU A 72 -39.95 3.53 -47.84
N PRO A 73 -41.09 3.77 -47.16
CA PRO A 73 -42.39 3.86 -47.83
C PRO A 73 -42.45 5.13 -48.69
N THR A 74 -42.79 4.93 -49.96
CA THR A 74 -43.01 5.94 -50.99
C THR A 74 -44.25 6.78 -50.70
N ALA A 75 -44.10 8.10 -50.79
CA ALA A 75 -45.20 9.04 -50.95
C ALA A 75 -45.50 9.16 -52.44
N GLU A 76 -46.71 8.76 -52.84
CA GLU A 76 -47.26 9.00 -54.17
C GLU A 76 -48.24 10.18 -54.11
N GLU A 77 -48.17 11.01 -55.14
CA GLU A 77 -48.82 12.31 -55.29
C GLU A 77 -50.34 12.23 -55.56
N ALA A 78 -50.95 13.40 -55.38
CA ALA A 78 -51.96 14.00 -56.27
C ALA A 78 -53.45 14.01 -55.83
N THR A 79 -53.85 15.24 -55.44
CA THR A 79 -55.02 16.00 -55.92
C THR A 79 -56.44 15.66 -55.46
N GLY A 80 -57.13 16.67 -54.91
CA GLY A 80 -58.60 16.73 -54.91
C GLY A 80 -59.25 17.52 -53.76
N THR A 81 -59.43 18.84 -53.91
CA THR A 81 -60.34 19.72 -53.14
C THR A 81 -61.82 19.48 -53.55
N PRO A 82 -62.90 19.99 -52.91
CA PRO A 82 -63.25 20.36 -51.51
C PRO A 82 -64.55 19.70 -50.96
N ALA A 83 -64.79 19.72 -49.63
CA ALA A 83 -66.12 19.85 -48.97
C ALA A 83 -65.90 19.88 -47.44
N ALA A 84 -66.18 20.98 -46.73
CA ALA A 84 -67.48 21.40 -46.20
C ALA A 84 -67.68 20.98 -44.71
N VAL A 85 -67.58 21.99 -43.84
CA VAL A 85 -68.29 22.22 -42.55
C VAL A 85 -68.19 21.15 -41.46
N GLU A 86 -67.55 21.47 -40.32
CA GLU A 86 -68.11 21.32 -38.94
C GLU A 86 -67.36 22.26 -37.95
N ASP A 87 -68.09 22.74 -36.95
CA ASP A 87 -67.82 23.79 -35.96
C ASP A 87 -66.64 23.55 -34.98
N PRO A 88 -66.15 24.59 -34.26
CA PRO A 88 -64.89 24.53 -33.51
C PRO A 88 -65.06 23.86 -32.14
N VAL A 89 -64.25 22.84 -31.88
CA VAL A 89 -64.04 22.30 -30.53
C VAL A 89 -62.91 23.08 -29.85
N VAL A 90 -63.20 23.51 -28.63
CA VAL A 90 -62.36 24.33 -27.75
C VAL A 90 -60.95 23.76 -27.61
N ALA A 91 -59.94 24.61 -27.82
CA ALA A 91 -58.53 24.29 -27.63
C ALA A 91 -58.20 24.05 -26.15
N GLU A 92 -57.79 22.82 -25.83
CA GLU A 92 -57.10 22.51 -24.58
C GLU A 92 -55.61 22.81 -24.76
N ALA A 93 -55.05 23.61 -23.85
CA ALA A 93 -53.65 24.01 -23.89
C ALA A 93 -52.72 22.80 -23.65
N PRO A 94 -51.60 22.68 -24.37
CA PRO A 94 -50.63 21.62 -24.11
C PRO A 94 -49.98 21.79 -22.72
N PRO A 95 -49.71 20.69 -21.99
CA PRO A 95 -49.12 20.76 -20.67
C PRO A 95 -47.71 21.35 -20.74
N ALA A 96 -47.40 22.21 -19.78
CA ALA A 96 -46.10 22.81 -19.59
C ALA A 96 -45.01 21.75 -19.59
N ALA A 97 -43.98 21.96 -20.41
CA ALA A 97 -42.76 21.17 -20.42
C ALA A 97 -42.18 21.13 -19.01
N ALA A 98 -41.99 19.93 -18.48
CA ALA A 98 -41.22 19.71 -17.26
C ALA A 98 -39.79 20.21 -17.48
N GLU A 99 -39.35 21.13 -16.64
CA GLU A 99 -37.94 21.50 -16.53
C GLU A 99 -37.13 20.24 -16.19
N PRO A 100 -35.96 20.01 -16.82
CA PRO A 100 -35.09 18.92 -16.42
C PRO A 100 -34.64 19.15 -14.97
N GLU A 101 -35.04 18.23 -14.08
CA GLU A 101 -34.51 18.17 -12.71
C GLU A 101 -32.98 18.18 -12.78
N ALA A 102 -32.37 19.17 -12.14
CA ALA A 102 -30.94 19.19 -11.91
C ALA A 102 -30.53 17.88 -11.20
N PRO A 103 -29.43 17.23 -11.59
CA PRO A 103 -28.97 16.02 -10.92
C PRO A 103 -28.80 16.34 -9.43
N ALA A 104 -29.49 15.59 -8.57
CA ALA A 104 -29.35 15.71 -7.13
C ALA A 104 -27.86 15.63 -6.77
N ALA A 105 -27.38 16.60 -5.99
CA ALA A 105 -26.03 16.54 -5.45
C ALA A 105 -25.84 15.20 -4.73
N PRO A 106 -24.70 14.49 -4.91
CA PRO A 106 -24.49 13.20 -4.29
C PRO A 106 -24.73 13.30 -2.79
N GLU A 107 -25.54 12.39 -2.23
CA GLU A 107 -25.75 12.33 -0.79
C GLU A 107 -24.40 12.05 -0.12
N ILE A 108 -23.94 12.98 0.71
CA ILE A 108 -22.69 12.83 1.47
C ILE A 108 -22.90 11.69 2.47
N GLU A 109 -22.12 10.62 2.33
CA GLU A 109 -22.14 9.51 3.28
C GLU A 109 -21.47 9.95 4.58
N VAL A 110 -22.18 9.86 5.70
CA VAL A 110 -21.58 9.99 7.03
C VAL A 110 -21.08 8.60 7.45
N PRO A 111 -19.76 8.36 7.49
CA PRO A 111 -19.24 7.01 7.77
C PRO A 111 -19.48 6.63 9.24
N GLU A 112 -19.65 5.33 9.52
CA GLU A 112 -19.81 4.85 10.90
C GLU A 112 -18.57 5.15 11.76
N PRO A 113 -18.74 5.45 13.07
CA PRO A 113 -17.63 5.66 13.99
C PRO A 113 -16.63 4.51 14.02
N THR A 114 -15.35 4.86 14.14
CA THR A 114 -14.19 3.96 14.09
C THR A 114 -14.24 2.81 15.12
N ALA A 115 -14.86 3.01 16.29
CA ALA A 115 -14.91 2.01 17.37
C ALA A 115 -15.65 0.71 17.00
N GLY A 116 -16.84 0.79 16.39
CA GLY A 116 -17.61 -0.40 15.99
C GLY A 116 -17.00 -1.15 14.79
N ARG A 117 -16.27 -0.41 13.95
CA ARG A 117 -15.56 -0.89 12.78
C ARG A 117 -14.40 -1.81 13.15
N LEU A 118 -13.58 -1.41 14.13
CA LEU A 118 -12.43 -2.18 14.63
C LEU A 118 -12.80 -3.59 15.09
N VAL A 119 -13.95 -3.76 15.76
CA VAL A 119 -14.42 -5.07 16.22
C VAL A 119 -14.70 -6.00 15.04
N ARG A 120 -15.41 -5.51 14.00
CA ARG A 120 -15.71 -6.31 12.80
C ARG A 120 -14.43 -6.70 12.04
N LEU A 121 -13.46 -5.79 12.02
CA LEU A 121 -12.19 -5.98 11.33
C LEU A 121 -11.29 -7.00 12.05
N ARG A 122 -11.24 -7.00 13.38
CA ARG A 122 -10.59 -8.08 14.16
C ARG A 122 -11.18 -9.46 13.85
N ALA A 123 -12.51 -9.57 13.76
CA ALA A 123 -13.18 -10.82 13.41
C ALA A 123 -12.92 -11.30 11.96
N ARG A 124 -12.45 -10.42 11.06
CA ARG A 124 -12.02 -10.80 9.70
C ARG A 124 -10.57 -11.26 9.68
N LEU A 125 -9.68 -10.55 10.38
CA LEU A 125 -8.28 -10.94 10.58
C LEU A 125 -8.16 -12.36 11.17
N ALA A 126 -8.93 -12.67 12.22
CA ALA A 126 -8.94 -13.99 12.84
C ALA A 126 -9.38 -15.13 11.90
N ARG A 127 -10.12 -14.81 10.82
CA ARG A 127 -10.55 -15.80 9.83
C ARG A 127 -9.51 -16.05 8.74
N SER A 128 -8.66 -15.08 8.37
CA SER A 128 -7.68 -15.28 7.29
C SER A 128 -6.36 -15.89 7.75
N GLN A 129 -5.97 -15.71 9.02
CA GLN A 129 -4.61 -16.07 9.49
C GLN A 129 -4.50 -17.38 10.29
N ASN A 130 -5.54 -18.20 10.27
CA ASN A 130 -5.67 -19.31 11.21
C ASN A 130 -4.75 -20.52 10.89
N SER A 131 -4.17 -20.62 9.69
CA SER A 131 -3.36 -21.80 9.30
C SER A 131 -1.95 -21.77 9.89
N LEU A 132 -1.30 -20.61 9.95
CA LEU A 132 0.07 -20.49 10.45
C LEU A 132 0.13 -20.79 11.95
N GLY A 133 -0.69 -20.09 12.75
CA GLY A 133 -0.71 -20.28 14.20
C GLY A 133 -1.09 -21.70 14.61
N LYS A 134 -2.11 -22.30 13.96
CA LYS A 134 -2.47 -23.70 14.20
C LYS A 134 -1.33 -24.66 13.89
N GLY A 135 -0.61 -24.44 12.78
CA GLY A 135 0.57 -25.23 12.42
C GLY A 135 1.65 -25.15 13.50
N LEU A 136 2.05 -23.92 13.86
CA LEU A 136 3.07 -23.69 14.88
C LEU A 136 2.70 -24.27 16.24
N LEU A 137 1.45 -24.08 16.69
CA LEU A 137 0.98 -24.65 17.96
C LEU A 137 0.92 -26.17 17.94
N THR A 138 0.59 -26.78 16.80
CA THR A 138 0.60 -28.24 16.65
C THR A 138 2.01 -28.80 16.77
N LEU A 139 3.00 -28.14 16.15
CA LEU A 139 4.41 -28.52 16.25
C LEU A 139 4.94 -28.34 17.68
N LEU A 140 4.62 -27.21 18.31
CA LEU A 140 5.03 -26.90 19.68
C LEU A 140 4.38 -27.85 20.71
N SER A 141 3.18 -28.36 20.45
CA SER A 141 2.47 -29.27 21.37
C SER A 141 2.95 -30.73 21.32
N ARG A 142 3.98 -31.06 20.52
CA ARG A 142 4.56 -32.40 20.49
C ARG A 142 5.20 -32.75 21.83
N GLU A 143 5.13 -34.02 22.22
CA GLU A 143 5.65 -34.51 23.51
C GLU A 143 7.17 -34.30 23.65
N HIS A 144 7.89 -34.35 22.51
CA HIS A 144 9.32 -34.10 22.43
C HIS A 144 9.59 -33.05 21.35
N LEU A 145 10.26 -31.96 21.72
CA LEU A 145 10.74 -30.93 20.81
C LEU A 145 12.21 -31.22 20.47
N ASP A 146 12.40 -32.17 19.57
CA ASP A 146 13.70 -32.51 18.98
C ASP A 146 14.12 -31.52 17.89
N GLU A 147 15.32 -31.70 17.33
CA GLU A 147 15.86 -30.80 16.30
C GLU A 147 14.93 -30.75 15.08
N ASP A 148 14.44 -31.90 14.62
CA ASP A 148 13.53 -32.02 13.49
C ASP A 148 12.26 -31.15 13.70
N THR A 149 11.69 -31.15 14.91
CA THR A 149 10.53 -30.30 15.22
C THR A 149 10.86 -28.80 15.15
N TRP A 150 12.06 -28.39 15.57
CA TRP A 150 12.49 -26.99 15.46
C TRP A 150 12.74 -26.58 14.01
N GLU A 151 13.29 -27.47 13.19
CA GLU A 151 13.45 -27.26 11.74
C GLU A 151 12.08 -27.10 11.05
N GLU A 152 11.09 -27.92 11.40
CA GLU A 152 9.71 -27.79 10.88
C GLU A 152 9.07 -26.45 11.28
N ILE A 153 9.33 -25.95 12.50
CA ILE A 153 8.86 -24.64 12.96
C ILE A 153 9.51 -23.51 12.13
N GLU A 154 10.82 -23.58 11.92
CA GLU A 154 11.56 -22.63 11.07
C GLU A 154 11.00 -22.63 9.64
N GLU A 155 10.84 -23.81 9.02
CA GLU A 155 10.29 -23.94 7.67
C GLU A 155 8.87 -23.33 7.55
N THR A 156 8.04 -23.58 8.56
CA THR A 156 6.68 -23.04 8.64
C THR A 156 6.68 -21.51 8.68
N LEU A 157 7.55 -20.89 9.48
CA LEU A 157 7.69 -19.44 9.57
C LEU A 157 8.24 -18.83 8.27
N LEU A 158 9.21 -19.49 7.63
CA LEU A 158 9.76 -19.05 6.34
C LEU A 158 8.70 -19.08 5.24
N THR A 159 7.90 -20.15 5.18
CA THR A 159 6.81 -20.30 4.21
C THR A 159 5.75 -19.21 4.38
N ALA A 160 5.57 -18.69 5.60
CA ALA A 160 4.69 -17.57 5.91
C ALA A 160 5.27 -16.19 5.62
N ASP A 161 6.42 -16.09 4.95
CA ASP A 161 7.12 -14.85 4.62
C ASP A 161 7.61 -14.02 5.83
N VAL A 162 7.89 -14.66 6.98
CA VAL A 162 8.48 -13.99 8.16
C VAL A 162 9.91 -13.49 7.88
N GLY A 163 10.63 -14.18 6.99
CA GLY A 163 12.01 -13.88 6.62
C GLY A 163 13.05 -14.61 7.47
N VAL A 164 14.24 -14.82 6.91
CA VAL A 164 15.27 -15.68 7.51
C VAL A 164 15.75 -15.18 8.88
N ALA A 165 16.19 -13.92 8.96
CA ALA A 165 16.73 -13.39 10.21
C ALA A 165 15.68 -13.28 11.34
N PRO A 166 14.45 -12.78 11.11
CA PRO A 166 13.43 -12.79 12.16
C PRO A 166 12.99 -14.18 12.58
N THR A 167 12.91 -15.15 11.65
CA THR A 167 12.60 -16.54 11.97
C THR A 167 13.65 -17.17 12.88
N GLN A 168 14.93 -17.03 12.54
CA GLN A 168 16.02 -17.58 13.35
C GLN A 168 16.00 -17.01 14.76
N GLU A 169 15.83 -15.70 14.89
CA GLU A 169 15.71 -15.06 16.20
C GLU A 169 14.51 -15.59 17.00
N LEU A 170 13.36 -15.76 16.36
CA LEU A 170 12.15 -16.29 17.01
C LEU A 170 12.38 -17.71 17.54
N VAL A 171 12.92 -18.58 16.68
CA VAL A 171 13.16 -19.98 17.00
C VAL A 171 14.18 -20.11 18.13
N ASP A 172 15.28 -19.38 18.07
CA ASP A 172 16.32 -19.38 19.11
C ASP A 172 15.75 -18.95 20.47
N ARG A 173 14.98 -17.86 20.51
CA ARG A 173 14.35 -17.36 21.74
C ARG A 173 13.31 -18.32 22.30
N LEU A 174 12.45 -18.89 21.44
CA LEU A 174 11.47 -19.88 21.87
C LEU A 174 12.16 -21.12 22.45
N ARG A 175 13.20 -21.63 21.77
CA ARG A 175 13.98 -22.78 22.21
C ARG A 175 14.63 -22.54 23.57
N GLU A 176 15.20 -21.36 23.77
CA GLU A 176 15.77 -20.96 25.07
C GLU A 176 14.71 -20.88 26.16
N ARG A 177 13.59 -20.17 25.92
CA ARG A 177 12.53 -19.98 26.93
C ARG A 177 11.86 -21.28 27.31
N VAL A 178 11.56 -22.17 26.36
CA VAL A 178 10.98 -23.49 26.63
C VAL A 178 11.93 -24.33 27.51
N LYS A 179 13.24 -24.28 27.24
CA LYS A 179 14.25 -24.99 28.03
C LYS A 179 14.38 -24.45 29.46
N VAL A 180 14.35 -23.12 29.62
CA VAL A 180 14.51 -22.45 30.92
C VAL A 180 13.28 -22.62 31.81
N LEU A 181 12.08 -22.43 31.24
CA LEU A 181 10.83 -22.47 31.99
C LEU A 181 10.34 -23.90 32.21
N GLY A 182 10.83 -24.88 31.43
CA GLY A 182 10.34 -26.25 31.48
C GLY A 182 8.87 -26.36 31.04
N THR A 183 8.38 -25.35 30.32
CA THR A 183 7.02 -25.21 29.83
C THR A 183 6.65 -26.37 28.91
N ARG A 184 5.52 -27.03 29.18
CA ARG A 184 5.07 -28.21 28.42
C ARG A 184 3.60 -28.22 28.09
N THR A 185 2.81 -27.28 28.60
CA THR A 185 1.38 -27.23 28.25
C THR A 185 1.18 -26.43 26.96
N PRO A 186 0.22 -26.83 26.10
CA PRO A 186 -0.12 -26.07 24.90
C PRO A 186 -0.46 -24.61 25.19
N GLU A 187 -1.13 -24.32 26.31
CA GLU A 187 -1.53 -22.97 26.70
C GLU A 187 -0.32 -22.09 27.07
N GLU A 188 0.64 -22.63 27.82
CA GLU A 188 1.86 -21.90 28.17
C GLU A 188 2.74 -21.67 26.93
N LEU A 189 2.87 -22.68 26.05
CA LEU A 189 3.61 -22.55 24.79
C LEU A 189 2.98 -21.53 23.84
N ARG A 190 1.65 -21.50 23.77
CA ARG A 190 0.90 -20.46 23.04
C ARG A 190 1.21 -19.08 23.60
N GLY A 191 1.21 -18.93 24.92
CA GLY A 191 1.59 -17.68 25.59
C GLY A 191 2.99 -17.21 25.22
N LEU A 192 3.97 -18.13 25.23
CA LEU A 192 5.35 -17.83 24.84
C LEU A 192 5.45 -17.42 23.37
N LEU A 193 4.82 -18.16 22.45
CA LEU A 193 4.80 -17.83 21.03
C LEU A 193 4.17 -16.44 20.80
N ARG A 194 3.07 -16.15 21.47
CA ARG A 194 2.39 -14.85 21.40
C ARG A 194 3.31 -13.72 21.84
N GLU A 195 3.96 -13.86 22.99
CA GLU A 195 4.88 -12.85 23.51
C GLU A 195 6.04 -12.59 22.56
N GLU A 196 6.67 -13.64 22.04
CA GLU A 196 7.81 -13.48 21.11
C GLU A 196 7.38 -12.88 19.78
N LEU A 197 6.22 -13.26 19.22
CA LEU A 197 5.70 -12.65 18.00
C LEU A 197 5.41 -11.15 18.18
N ILE A 198 4.84 -10.75 19.32
CA ILE A 198 4.64 -9.33 19.65
C ILE A 198 6.00 -8.62 19.78
N ALA A 199 6.97 -9.25 20.45
CA ALA A 199 8.31 -8.69 20.62
C ALA A 199 9.03 -8.48 19.26
N LEU A 200 8.84 -9.39 18.29
CA LEU A 200 9.39 -9.23 16.94
C LEU A 200 8.83 -8.02 16.19
N LEU A 201 7.56 -7.67 16.42
CA LEU A 201 6.92 -6.52 15.80
C LEU A 201 7.45 -5.19 16.36
N GLY A 202 8.08 -5.22 17.53
CA GLY A 202 8.75 -4.08 18.16
C GLY A 202 7.80 -3.01 18.68
N ASP A 203 8.35 -2.14 19.53
CA ASP A 203 7.68 -0.96 20.05
C ASP A 203 7.95 0.23 19.13
N TYR A 204 6.94 0.63 18.37
CA TYR A 204 7.00 1.72 17.42
C TYR A 204 5.79 2.65 17.63
N ASP A 205 5.96 3.93 17.35
CA ASP A 205 4.82 4.83 17.19
C ASP A 205 4.06 4.49 15.91
N ARG A 206 2.84 3.98 16.07
CA ARG A 206 1.97 3.54 14.97
C ARG A 206 0.90 4.56 14.62
N THR A 207 0.94 5.74 15.24
CA THR A 207 0.01 6.84 14.97
C THR A 207 0.19 7.33 13.54
N VAL A 208 -0.90 7.48 12.79
CA VAL A 208 -0.85 8.17 11.50
C VAL A 208 -0.87 9.67 11.76
N HIS A 209 0.28 10.32 11.58
CA HIS A 209 0.42 11.75 11.83
C HIS A 209 -0.33 12.53 10.75
N THR A 210 -1.45 13.11 11.16
CA THR A 210 -2.35 13.90 10.31
C THR A 210 -2.50 15.32 10.82
N GLU A 211 -1.58 15.74 11.69
CA GLU A 211 -1.56 17.05 12.33
C GLU A 211 -0.19 17.65 12.06
N SER A 212 -0.17 18.92 11.67
CA SER A 212 1.07 19.66 11.50
C SER A 212 1.44 20.36 12.81
N PRO A 213 2.74 20.43 13.17
CA PRO A 213 3.19 21.30 14.26
C PRO A 213 3.08 22.79 13.93
N GLU A 214 2.84 23.13 12.66
CA GLU A 214 2.64 24.49 12.17
C GLU A 214 1.14 24.78 11.99
N ASP A 215 0.74 26.06 11.84
CA ASP A 215 -0.66 26.47 11.62
C ASP A 215 -1.09 26.23 10.15
N VAL A 216 -0.88 25.01 9.68
CA VAL A 216 -1.14 24.51 8.32
C VAL A 216 -1.76 23.10 8.40
N PRO A 217 -2.49 22.63 7.37
CA PRO A 217 -3.01 21.26 7.35
C PRO A 217 -1.89 20.22 7.48
N GLY A 218 -2.18 19.11 8.15
CA GLY A 218 -1.29 17.95 8.13
C GLY A 218 -1.20 17.37 6.72
N VAL A 219 0.01 17.10 6.22
CA VAL A 219 0.19 16.62 4.84
C VAL A 219 0.67 15.16 4.82
N VAL A 220 -0.15 14.29 4.21
CA VAL A 220 0.15 12.86 4.06
C VAL A 220 0.35 12.52 2.59
N MET A 221 1.51 11.97 2.25
CA MET A 221 1.80 11.46 0.91
C MET A 221 1.70 9.94 0.87
N VAL A 222 0.92 9.40 -0.07
CA VAL A 222 0.70 7.97 -0.24
C VAL A 222 1.47 7.47 -1.45
N VAL A 223 2.45 6.59 -1.23
CA VAL A 223 3.36 6.06 -2.24
C VAL A 223 3.32 4.54 -2.32
N GLY A 224 3.95 3.96 -3.35
CA GLY A 224 4.01 2.50 -3.56
C GLY A 224 3.78 2.07 -5.01
N VAL A 225 3.87 0.78 -5.28
CA VAL A 225 3.78 0.27 -6.67
C VAL A 225 2.34 0.21 -7.17
N ASN A 226 2.19 0.05 -8.49
CA ASN A 226 0.88 -0.15 -9.10
C ASN A 226 0.22 -1.45 -8.59
N GLY A 227 -1.10 -1.40 -8.37
CA GLY A 227 -1.89 -2.56 -7.96
C GLY A 227 -1.84 -2.91 -6.46
N THR A 228 -1.08 -2.17 -5.64
CA THR A 228 -1.08 -2.35 -4.16
C THR A 228 -2.25 -1.68 -3.47
N GLY A 229 -3.06 -0.90 -4.19
CA GLY A 229 -4.25 -0.25 -3.64
C GLY A 229 -3.99 1.14 -3.04
N LYS A 230 -3.02 1.91 -3.56
CA LYS A 230 -2.75 3.32 -3.15
C LYS A 230 -3.99 4.21 -3.16
N THR A 231 -4.57 4.47 -4.33
CA THR A 231 -5.76 5.31 -4.50
C THR A 231 -6.92 4.86 -3.62
N THR A 232 -7.13 3.54 -3.52
CA THR A 232 -8.13 2.95 -2.63
C THR A 232 -7.81 3.23 -1.16
N THR A 233 -6.56 3.09 -0.73
CA THR A 233 -6.11 3.38 0.63
C THR A 233 -6.26 4.87 0.96
N THR A 234 -5.89 5.76 0.04
CA THR A 234 -6.07 7.22 0.16
C THR A 234 -7.54 7.56 0.36
N GLY A 235 -8.45 6.99 -0.45
CA GLY A 235 -9.89 7.20 -0.32
C GLY A 235 -10.47 6.64 0.99
N LYS A 236 -10.06 5.45 1.40
CA LYS A 236 -10.47 4.86 2.70
C LYS A 236 -9.96 5.67 3.89
N LEU A 237 -8.72 6.18 3.82
CA LEU A 237 -8.15 7.05 4.85
C LEU A 237 -8.91 8.37 4.94
N ALA A 238 -9.23 9.00 3.80
CA ALA A 238 -10.07 10.19 3.74
C ALA A 238 -11.42 9.96 4.44
N ARG A 239 -12.07 8.84 4.14
CA ARG A 239 -13.32 8.43 4.79
C ARG A 239 -13.17 8.27 6.30
N VAL A 240 -12.09 7.65 6.78
CA VAL A 240 -11.83 7.51 8.22
C VAL A 240 -11.67 8.88 8.89
N LEU A 241 -10.87 9.77 8.30
CA LEU A 241 -10.62 11.11 8.84
C LEU A 241 -11.90 11.96 8.87
N VAL A 242 -12.72 11.91 7.82
CA VAL A 242 -14.03 12.58 7.78
C VAL A 242 -14.98 12.00 8.84
N ALA A 243 -14.97 10.68 9.04
CA ALA A 243 -15.76 10.03 10.10
C ALA A 243 -15.35 10.50 11.50
N ASP A 244 -14.07 10.79 11.69
CA ASP A 244 -13.51 11.35 12.92
C ASP A 244 -13.70 12.88 13.03
N GLY A 245 -14.44 13.49 12.08
CA GLY A 245 -14.81 14.90 12.09
C GLY A 245 -13.77 15.84 11.48
N LYS A 246 -12.71 15.32 10.84
CA LYS A 246 -11.69 16.12 10.18
C LYS A 246 -12.11 16.52 8.77
N SER A 247 -11.79 17.74 8.37
CA SER A 247 -11.89 18.23 6.99
C SER A 247 -10.68 17.79 6.15
N VAL A 248 -10.93 17.28 4.95
CA VAL A 248 -9.91 16.63 4.11
C VAL A 248 -9.91 17.20 2.70
N VAL A 249 -8.71 17.49 2.18
CA VAL A 249 -8.44 17.79 0.78
C VAL A 249 -7.62 16.66 0.16
N LEU A 250 -7.98 16.24 -1.06
CA LEU A 250 -7.33 15.18 -1.81
C LEU A 250 -6.55 15.76 -3.00
N GLY A 251 -5.28 15.39 -3.15
CA GLY A 251 -4.45 15.70 -4.30
C GLY A 251 -4.30 14.49 -5.24
N ALA A 252 -4.87 14.56 -6.44
CA ALA A 252 -4.79 13.50 -7.45
C ALA A 252 -3.49 13.60 -8.26
N ALA A 253 -2.35 13.28 -7.64
CA ALA A 253 -1.03 13.38 -8.26
C ALA A 253 -0.62 12.13 -9.07
N ASP A 254 -1.43 11.07 -9.16
CA ASP A 254 -1.28 9.98 -10.16
C ASP A 254 -1.76 10.47 -11.55
N THR A 255 -0.97 11.34 -12.19
CA THR A 255 -1.32 11.95 -13.48
C THR A 255 -1.16 11.03 -14.68
N PHE A 256 -0.50 9.88 -14.50
CA PHE A 256 -0.28 8.87 -15.54
C PHE A 256 -1.49 7.97 -15.77
N ARG A 257 -2.47 8.00 -14.87
CA ARG A 257 -3.68 7.17 -14.95
C ARG A 257 -4.88 8.09 -14.81
N ALA A 258 -5.48 8.51 -15.92
CA ALA A 258 -6.71 9.32 -15.89
C ALA A 258 -7.78 8.73 -14.96
N ALA A 259 -7.98 7.42 -15.03
CA ALA A 259 -8.93 6.71 -14.17
C ALA A 259 -8.60 6.75 -12.67
N ALA A 260 -7.33 6.96 -12.27
CA ALA A 260 -6.95 7.08 -10.86
C ALA A 260 -7.44 8.40 -10.27
N ALA A 261 -7.31 9.51 -11.02
CA ALA A 261 -7.84 10.81 -10.60
C ALA A 261 -9.38 10.78 -10.48
N ASP A 262 -10.07 10.19 -11.46
CA ASP A 262 -11.54 10.04 -11.41
C ASP A 262 -11.99 9.10 -10.27
N GLN A 263 -11.22 8.04 -10.01
CA GLN A 263 -11.45 7.14 -8.87
C GLN A 263 -11.28 7.89 -7.54
N LEU A 264 -10.21 8.67 -7.37
CA LEU A 264 -9.97 9.43 -6.15
C LEU A 264 -11.05 10.50 -5.95
N GLN A 265 -11.48 11.17 -7.02
CA GLN A 265 -12.58 12.13 -6.96
C GLN A 265 -13.87 11.45 -6.52
N THR A 266 -14.18 10.26 -7.04
CA THR A 266 -15.36 9.49 -6.62
C THR A 266 -15.30 9.15 -5.12
N TRP A 267 -14.11 8.88 -4.57
CA TRP A 267 -13.93 8.71 -3.13
C TRP A 267 -14.18 10.00 -2.36
N GLY A 268 -13.65 11.12 -2.84
CA GLY A 268 -13.83 12.44 -2.22
C GLY A 268 -15.28 12.88 -2.19
N ASP A 269 -15.96 12.82 -3.34
CA ASP A 269 -17.36 13.23 -3.51
C ASP A 269 -18.30 12.46 -2.57
N ARG A 270 -18.03 11.17 -2.31
CA ARG A 270 -18.82 10.35 -1.38
C ARG A 270 -18.77 10.83 0.07
N VAL A 271 -17.67 11.44 0.49
CA VAL A 271 -17.45 11.88 1.88
C VAL A 271 -17.37 13.41 2.00
N GLY A 272 -17.66 14.14 0.93
CA GLY A 272 -17.57 15.60 0.88
C GLY A 272 -16.14 16.16 0.94
N ALA A 273 -15.12 15.34 0.63
CA ALA A 273 -13.73 15.78 0.59
C ALA A 273 -13.38 16.39 -0.78
N ARG A 274 -12.81 17.60 -0.77
CA ARG A 274 -12.46 18.33 -1.98
C ARG A 274 -11.30 17.64 -2.70
N THR A 275 -11.43 17.39 -4.00
CA THR A 275 -10.35 16.79 -4.81
C THR A 275 -9.74 17.79 -5.79
N VAL A 276 -8.44 18.02 -5.66
CA VAL A 276 -7.61 18.82 -6.57
C VAL A 276 -7.02 17.91 -7.65
N ARG A 277 -7.26 18.26 -8.91
CA ARG A 277 -6.85 17.51 -10.10
C ARG A 277 -6.27 18.42 -11.16
N GLY A 278 -5.31 17.91 -11.94
CA GLY A 278 -4.73 18.57 -13.10
C GLY A 278 -5.12 17.90 -14.42
N PRO A 279 -4.61 18.39 -15.56
CA PRO A 279 -4.77 17.72 -16.85
C PRO A 279 -4.06 16.35 -16.84
N GLU A 280 -4.57 15.41 -17.65
CA GLU A 280 -3.92 14.10 -17.85
C GLU A 280 -2.48 14.28 -18.37
N GLY A 281 -1.53 13.53 -17.80
CA GLY A 281 -0.10 13.69 -18.11
C GLY A 281 0.52 15.00 -17.61
N GLY A 282 -0.20 15.79 -16.81
CA GLY A 282 0.32 16.98 -16.14
C GLY A 282 1.39 16.65 -15.09
N ASP A 283 2.06 17.69 -14.59
CA ASP A 283 3.12 17.56 -13.58
C ASP A 283 2.54 17.23 -12.18
N PRO A 284 2.81 16.04 -11.61
CA PRO A 284 2.31 15.63 -10.28
C PRO A 284 2.67 16.61 -9.17
N ALA A 285 3.87 17.19 -9.23
CA ALA A 285 4.34 18.12 -8.22
C ALA A 285 3.53 19.43 -8.23
N SER A 286 3.01 19.85 -9.38
CA SER A 286 2.15 21.02 -9.49
C SER A 286 0.77 20.75 -8.85
N ILE A 287 0.19 19.57 -9.05
CA ILE A 287 -1.07 19.18 -8.41
C ILE A 287 -0.91 19.06 -6.90
N ALA A 288 0.19 18.47 -6.43
CA ALA A 288 0.48 18.36 -5.01
C ALA A 288 0.65 19.75 -4.35
N TYR A 289 1.32 20.69 -5.03
CA TYR A 289 1.41 22.08 -4.60
C TYR A 289 0.04 22.74 -4.46
N ASP A 290 -0.79 22.62 -5.49
CA ASP A 290 -2.12 23.22 -5.52
C ASP A 290 -3.03 22.60 -4.45
N ALA A 291 -2.93 21.29 -4.20
CA ALA A 291 -3.68 20.61 -3.14
C ALA A 291 -3.35 21.15 -1.74
N VAL A 292 -2.06 21.35 -1.44
CA VAL A 292 -1.64 21.92 -0.15
C VAL A 292 -2.07 23.38 -0.03
N LYS A 293 -1.91 24.16 -1.10
CA LYS A 293 -2.35 25.55 -1.14
C LYS A 293 -3.87 25.69 -0.95
N GLU A 294 -4.66 24.82 -1.55
CA GLU A 294 -6.12 24.77 -1.39
C GLU A 294 -6.48 24.36 0.05
N GLY A 295 -5.82 23.33 0.60
CA GLY A 295 -5.99 22.94 2.01
C GLY A 295 -5.70 24.08 2.99
N ILE A 296 -4.65 24.88 2.77
CA ILE A 296 -4.36 26.08 3.57
C ILE A 296 -5.48 27.12 3.42
N ALA A 297 -5.94 27.38 2.20
CA ALA A 297 -6.97 28.38 1.93
C ALA A 297 -8.33 28.02 2.54
N GLU A 298 -8.67 26.73 2.51
CA GLU A 298 -9.91 26.19 3.09
C GLU A 298 -9.79 25.93 4.60
N LYS A 299 -8.59 26.07 5.18
CA LYS A 299 -8.27 25.68 6.57
C LYS A 299 -8.68 24.24 6.85
N ALA A 300 -8.38 23.36 5.90
CA ALA A 300 -8.58 21.94 6.07
C ALA A 300 -7.69 21.41 7.19
N ASP A 301 -8.10 20.32 7.82
CA ASP A 301 -7.28 19.66 8.84
C ASP A 301 -6.17 18.81 8.19
N VAL A 302 -6.48 18.15 7.06
CA VAL A 302 -5.57 17.19 6.42
C VAL A 302 -5.58 17.31 4.89
N VAL A 303 -4.40 17.21 4.28
CA VAL A 303 -4.22 17.04 2.83
C VAL A 303 -3.64 15.66 2.54
N LEU A 304 -4.34 14.84 1.74
CA LEU A 304 -3.88 13.52 1.31
C LEU A 304 -3.47 13.55 -0.17
N ILE A 305 -2.24 13.13 -0.49
CA ILE A 305 -1.70 13.15 -1.85
C ILE A 305 -1.55 11.70 -2.37
N ASP A 306 -2.29 11.34 -3.43
CA ASP A 306 -2.16 10.05 -4.12
C ASP A 306 -1.13 10.16 -5.25
N THR A 307 -0.07 9.35 -5.23
CA THR A 307 1.01 9.42 -6.23
C THR A 307 0.97 8.28 -7.24
N ALA A 308 1.71 8.43 -8.35
CA ALA A 308 1.96 7.34 -9.29
C ALA A 308 2.76 6.17 -8.66
N GLY A 309 2.71 4.98 -9.29
CA GLY A 309 3.40 3.77 -8.80
C GLY A 309 4.11 2.92 -9.85
N ARG A 310 4.48 3.51 -11.00
CA ARG A 310 5.11 2.80 -12.13
C ARG A 310 6.60 2.51 -11.89
N LEU A 311 6.90 1.52 -11.05
CA LEU A 311 8.30 1.20 -10.68
C LEU A 311 9.18 0.68 -11.84
N HIS A 312 8.60 0.25 -12.96
CA HIS A 312 9.37 -0.22 -14.12
C HIS A 312 10.23 0.90 -14.77
N THR A 313 9.89 2.17 -14.55
CA THR A 313 10.70 3.34 -14.92
C THR A 313 11.38 3.92 -13.67
N LYS A 314 12.20 3.10 -12.98
CA LYS A 314 12.78 3.41 -11.66
C LYS A 314 13.30 4.86 -11.55
N THR A 315 14.12 5.32 -12.49
CA THR A 315 14.71 6.66 -12.44
C THR A 315 13.66 7.77 -12.52
N GLY A 316 12.73 7.70 -13.49
CA GLY A 316 11.72 8.73 -13.69
C GLY A 316 10.72 8.83 -12.54
N LEU A 317 10.25 7.69 -12.01
CA LEU A 317 9.31 7.69 -10.89
C LEU A 317 9.96 8.29 -9.62
N MET A 318 11.22 7.95 -9.38
CA MET A 318 11.92 8.40 -8.17
C MET A 318 12.24 9.90 -8.22
N ASP A 319 12.67 10.41 -9.38
CA ASP A 319 12.85 11.85 -9.58
C ASP A 319 11.54 12.62 -9.38
N GLU A 320 10.42 12.06 -9.83
CA GLU A 320 9.08 12.62 -9.66
C GLU A 320 8.63 12.66 -8.20
N LEU A 321 8.76 11.54 -7.46
CA LEU A 321 8.41 11.49 -6.04
C LEU A 321 9.28 12.46 -5.22
N GLY A 322 10.59 12.49 -5.50
CA GLY A 322 11.50 13.44 -4.88
C GLY A 322 11.19 14.90 -5.25
N LYS A 323 10.60 15.16 -6.43
CA LYS A 323 10.12 16.49 -6.82
C LYS A 323 8.82 16.86 -6.07
N VAL A 324 7.86 15.94 -5.98
CA VAL A 324 6.60 16.14 -5.25
C VAL A 324 6.90 16.51 -3.79
N LYS A 325 7.73 15.70 -3.10
CA LYS A 325 8.18 15.96 -1.73
C LYS A 325 8.73 17.39 -1.57
N ARG A 326 9.75 17.75 -2.36
CA ARG A 326 10.39 19.08 -2.30
C ARG A 326 9.46 20.25 -2.57
N VAL A 327 8.41 20.04 -3.37
CA VAL A 327 7.46 21.10 -3.71
C VAL A 327 6.43 21.28 -2.61
N VAL A 328 5.95 20.19 -2.02
CA VAL A 328 5.06 20.19 -0.86
C VAL A 328 5.75 20.81 0.36
N GLU A 329 7.01 20.45 0.60
CA GLU A 329 7.83 20.97 1.71
C GLU A 329 8.06 22.49 1.68
N LYS A 330 7.69 23.19 0.61
CA LYS A 330 7.72 24.66 0.56
C LYS A 330 6.63 25.32 1.40
N HIS A 331 5.57 24.58 1.72
CA HIS A 331 4.41 25.08 2.46
C HIS A 331 4.40 24.68 3.93
N GLY A 332 5.22 23.71 4.33
CA GLY A 332 5.27 23.14 5.67
C GLY A 332 5.92 21.75 5.63
N PRO A 333 6.07 21.08 6.79
CA PRO A 333 6.59 19.72 6.83
C PRO A 333 5.66 18.74 6.10
N LEU A 334 6.24 17.69 5.54
CA LEU A 334 5.49 16.52 5.10
C LEU A 334 5.37 15.57 6.31
N ASP A 335 4.22 15.59 6.99
CA ASP A 335 4.05 14.95 8.30
C ASP A 335 4.04 13.42 8.23
N GLU A 336 3.60 12.85 7.11
CA GLU A 336 3.56 11.39 6.92
C GLU A 336 3.78 10.99 5.47
N ILE A 337 4.64 9.99 5.24
CA ILE A 337 4.80 9.26 3.99
C ILE A 337 4.40 7.80 4.21
N LEU A 338 3.25 7.42 3.67
CA LEU A 338 2.69 6.08 3.78
C LEU A 338 3.04 5.25 2.55
N LEU A 339 3.86 4.21 2.74
CA LEU A 339 4.14 3.22 1.70
C LEU A 339 3.06 2.12 1.69
N VAL A 340 2.30 2.02 0.60
CA VAL A 340 1.26 0.99 0.43
C VAL A 340 1.84 -0.25 -0.24
N LEU A 341 1.78 -1.38 0.47
CA LEU A 341 2.28 -2.68 0.02
C LEU A 341 1.18 -3.73 0.04
N ASP A 342 1.24 -4.64 -0.93
CA ASP A 342 0.32 -5.76 -1.04
C ASP A 342 0.90 -6.97 -0.29
N ALA A 343 0.18 -7.45 0.73
CA ALA A 343 0.61 -8.57 1.56
C ALA A 343 0.74 -9.90 0.78
N THR A 344 0.13 -10.02 -0.40
CA THR A 344 0.25 -11.22 -1.25
C THR A 344 1.59 -11.30 -1.97
N THR A 345 2.29 -10.17 -2.11
CA THR A 345 3.54 -10.09 -2.91
C THR A 345 4.76 -10.68 -2.21
N GLY A 346 4.69 -10.92 -0.89
CA GLY A 346 5.78 -11.49 -0.10
C GLY A 346 7.10 -10.73 -0.29
N GLN A 347 8.20 -11.46 -0.49
CA GLN A 347 9.54 -10.90 -0.69
C GLN A 347 9.66 -9.93 -1.88
N ASN A 348 8.80 -10.02 -2.90
CA ASN A 348 8.82 -9.07 -4.01
C ASN A 348 8.42 -7.67 -3.55
N GLY A 349 7.44 -7.57 -2.64
CA GLY A 349 7.05 -6.30 -2.04
C GLY A 349 8.19 -5.67 -1.24
N LEU A 350 9.01 -6.49 -0.58
CA LEU A 350 10.16 -6.05 0.21
C LEU A 350 11.25 -5.38 -0.66
N ILE A 351 11.58 -6.00 -1.80
CA ILE A 351 12.54 -5.42 -2.75
C ILE A 351 12.04 -4.08 -3.28
N GLN A 352 10.75 -3.98 -3.58
CA GLN A 352 10.14 -2.74 -4.05
C GLN A 352 10.19 -1.67 -2.97
N ALA A 353 9.83 -2.01 -1.74
CA ALA A 353 9.83 -1.10 -0.60
C ALA A 353 11.20 -0.45 -0.37
N ARG A 354 12.28 -1.23 -0.49
CA ARG A 354 13.66 -0.74 -0.38
C ARG A 354 13.97 0.37 -1.38
N VAL A 355 13.52 0.21 -2.62
CA VAL A 355 13.75 1.20 -3.69
C VAL A 355 13.02 2.51 -3.39
N PHE A 356 11.82 2.48 -2.79
CA PHE A 356 11.13 3.71 -2.38
C PHE A 356 11.83 4.39 -1.19
N ALA A 357 12.32 3.60 -0.23
CA ALA A 357 13.01 4.11 0.96
C ALA A 357 14.32 4.85 0.64
N GLU A 358 14.94 4.58 -0.51
CA GLU A 358 16.14 5.29 -0.98
C GLU A 358 15.87 6.74 -1.41
N VAL A 359 14.60 7.11 -1.67
CA VAL A 359 14.23 8.35 -2.36
C VAL A 359 13.27 9.20 -1.55
N VAL A 360 12.36 8.58 -0.83
CA VAL A 360 11.42 9.24 0.07
C VAL A 360 11.58 8.69 1.48
N ASP A 361 11.51 9.59 2.46
CA ASP A 361 11.62 9.24 3.89
C ASP A 361 10.31 8.62 4.36
N ILE A 362 10.12 7.33 4.07
CA ILE A 362 8.92 6.60 4.48
C ILE A 362 8.81 6.66 6.00
N THR A 363 7.63 7.02 6.52
CA THR A 363 7.37 7.12 7.95
C THR A 363 6.44 6.01 8.46
N GLY A 364 5.66 5.40 7.55
CA GLY A 364 4.75 4.33 7.88
C GLY A 364 4.40 3.43 6.69
N ILE A 365 3.96 2.22 6.98
CA ILE A 365 3.53 1.23 5.98
C ILE A 365 2.03 0.98 6.11
N VAL A 366 1.36 0.83 4.98
CA VAL A 366 0.00 0.33 4.88
C VAL A 366 0.03 -1.02 4.16
N LEU A 367 -0.43 -2.09 4.82
CA LEU A 367 -0.49 -3.41 4.22
C LEU A 367 -1.90 -3.74 3.75
N THR A 368 -2.08 -3.95 2.47
CA THR A 368 -3.38 -4.29 1.86
C THR A 368 -3.49 -5.79 1.58
N LYS A 369 -4.73 -6.25 1.33
CA LYS A 369 -5.07 -7.63 0.94
C LYS A 369 -4.62 -8.69 1.96
N LEU A 370 -4.56 -8.31 3.24
CA LEU A 370 -4.15 -9.20 4.32
C LEU A 370 -5.22 -10.28 4.62
N ASP A 371 -6.46 -10.06 4.19
CA ASP A 371 -7.58 -10.99 4.24
C ASP A 371 -7.47 -12.13 3.22
N GLY A 372 -6.72 -11.93 2.13
CA GLY A 372 -6.59 -12.89 1.02
C GLY A 372 -5.35 -13.79 1.09
N THR A 373 -4.55 -13.73 2.16
CA THR A 373 -3.23 -14.39 2.20
C THR A 373 -2.91 -15.06 3.53
N ALA A 374 -2.29 -16.25 3.45
CA ALA A 374 -1.68 -16.95 4.58
C ALA A 374 -0.25 -16.44 4.90
N LYS A 375 0.26 -15.46 4.14
CA LYS A 375 1.59 -14.86 4.27
C LYS A 375 1.62 -13.73 5.29
N GLY A 376 1.04 -13.96 6.48
CA GLY A 376 0.98 -12.95 7.54
C GLY A 376 2.35 -12.49 8.07
N GLY A 377 3.41 -13.28 7.85
CA GLY A 377 4.76 -12.98 8.30
C GLY A 377 5.41 -11.78 7.63
N ILE A 378 4.91 -11.34 6.47
CA ILE A 378 5.47 -10.23 5.70
C ILE A 378 5.53 -8.92 6.50
N VAL A 379 4.63 -8.75 7.49
CA VAL A 379 4.62 -7.62 8.43
C VAL A 379 5.96 -7.50 9.15
N VAL A 380 6.48 -8.62 9.66
CA VAL A 380 7.74 -8.63 10.42
C VAL A 380 8.90 -8.30 9.49
N ALA A 381 8.96 -8.97 8.34
CA ALA A 381 10.02 -8.77 7.37
C ALA A 381 10.11 -7.32 6.89
N VAL A 382 8.98 -6.70 6.56
CA VAL A 382 8.97 -5.33 6.02
C VAL A 382 9.39 -4.28 7.04
N GLN A 383 8.94 -4.40 8.29
CA GLN A 383 9.33 -3.45 9.34
C GLN A 383 10.81 -3.53 9.64
N ARG A 384 11.36 -4.75 9.70
CA ARG A 384 12.79 -4.96 9.96
C ARG A 384 13.66 -4.37 8.87
N GLU A 385 13.24 -4.56 7.63
CA GLU A 385 13.98 -4.09 6.47
C GLU A 385 13.97 -2.58 6.33
N LEU A 386 12.81 -1.95 6.51
CA LEU A 386 12.66 -0.51 6.31
C LEU A 386 12.90 0.31 7.58
N GLY A 387 12.88 -0.32 8.77
CA GLY A 387 12.99 0.36 10.05
C GLY A 387 11.79 1.22 10.42
N VAL A 388 10.63 1.02 9.77
CA VAL A 388 9.41 1.81 9.95
C VAL A 388 8.20 0.93 10.28
N PRO A 389 7.22 1.43 11.05
CA PRO A 389 6.09 0.63 11.47
C PRO A 389 5.04 0.43 10.39
N VAL A 390 4.37 -0.72 10.42
CA VAL A 390 3.04 -0.86 9.83
C VAL A 390 2.04 -0.09 10.69
N LYS A 391 1.40 0.93 10.10
CA LYS A 391 0.43 1.79 10.80
C LYS A 391 -1.01 1.39 10.48
N LEU A 392 -1.26 0.91 9.26
CA LEU A 392 -2.59 0.55 8.78
C LEU A 392 -2.61 -0.80 8.07
N VAL A 393 -3.76 -1.47 8.13
CA VAL A 393 -4.03 -2.71 7.40
C VAL A 393 -5.36 -2.62 6.64
N GLY A 394 -5.34 -3.03 5.38
CA GLY A 394 -6.50 -3.22 4.53
C GLY A 394 -7.00 -4.67 4.61
N LEU A 395 -8.28 -4.85 4.95
CA LEU A 395 -8.87 -6.15 5.31
C LEU A 395 -10.03 -6.55 4.40
N GLY A 396 -10.04 -6.02 3.19
CA GLY A 396 -11.04 -6.29 2.17
C GLY A 396 -11.27 -5.11 1.23
N GLU A 397 -12.24 -5.28 0.34
CA GLU A 397 -12.61 -4.32 -0.71
C GLU A 397 -13.62 -3.28 -0.26
N GLY A 398 -14.31 -3.50 0.88
CA GLY A 398 -15.33 -2.60 1.39
C GLY A 398 -14.75 -1.22 1.76
N PRO A 399 -15.59 -0.16 1.72
CA PRO A 399 -15.15 1.21 1.98
C PRO A 399 -14.64 1.45 3.40
N ASP A 400 -15.07 0.62 4.34
CA ASP A 400 -14.66 0.68 5.74
C ASP A 400 -13.60 -0.37 6.11
N ASP A 401 -13.04 -1.09 5.12
CA ASP A 401 -12.06 -2.16 5.34
C ASP A 401 -10.61 -1.62 5.41
N LEU A 402 -10.39 -0.63 6.27
CA LEU A 402 -9.08 -0.08 6.64
C LEU A 402 -9.05 0.10 8.17
N ALA A 403 -8.03 -0.44 8.83
CA ALA A 403 -7.87 -0.35 10.29
C ALA A 403 -6.44 0.05 10.69
N PRO A 404 -6.28 0.74 11.83
CA PRO A 404 -5.05 0.77 12.60
C PRO A 404 -4.46 -0.64 12.80
N PHE A 405 -3.13 -0.73 12.67
CA PHE A 405 -2.41 -1.96 12.96
C PHE A 405 -2.14 -2.08 14.46
N GLU A 406 -2.78 -3.07 15.08
CA GLU A 406 -2.63 -3.40 16.49
C GLU A 406 -1.82 -4.69 16.64
N PRO A 407 -0.54 -4.64 17.08
CA PRO A 407 0.33 -5.82 17.15
C PRO A 407 -0.28 -6.99 17.92
N ALA A 408 -0.85 -6.71 19.09
CA ALA A 408 -1.49 -7.74 19.92
C ALA A 408 -2.67 -8.39 19.19
N ALA A 409 -3.58 -7.59 18.63
CA ALA A 409 -4.74 -8.12 17.92
C ALA A 409 -4.36 -8.86 16.63
N PHE A 410 -3.30 -8.43 15.95
CA PHE A 410 -2.76 -9.12 14.78
C PHE A 410 -2.16 -10.48 15.15
N VAL A 411 -1.35 -10.53 16.22
CA VAL A 411 -0.77 -11.79 16.70
C VAL A 411 -1.86 -12.72 17.21
N ASP A 412 -2.83 -12.22 17.98
CA ASP A 412 -3.99 -12.99 18.46
C ASP A 412 -4.75 -13.63 17.29
N ALA A 413 -5.02 -12.86 16.23
CA ALA A 413 -5.64 -13.38 15.02
C ALA A 413 -4.77 -14.43 14.30
N LEU A 414 -3.44 -14.29 14.33
CA LEU A 414 -2.49 -15.23 13.72
C LEU A 414 -2.46 -16.57 14.46
N ILE A 415 -2.56 -16.54 15.79
CA ILE A 415 -2.58 -17.75 16.64
C ILE A 415 -3.99 -18.32 16.84
N GLY A 416 -5.02 -17.59 16.42
CA GLY A 416 -6.43 -17.99 16.43
C GLY A 416 -7.11 -17.81 17.79
N ASP A 417 -6.92 -16.66 18.45
CA ASP A 417 -7.64 -16.22 19.66
C ASP A 417 -8.87 -15.34 19.33
#